data_AF-A0A6H2CYE8-F1
#
_entry.id   AF-A0A6H2CYE8-F1
#
_cell.length_a   1.000
_cell.length_b   1.000
_cell.length_c   1.000
_cell.angle_alpha   90.00
_cell.angle_beta   90.00
_cell.angle_gamma   90.00
#
_symmetry.space_group_name_H-M   'P 1'
#
loop_
_entity.id
_entity.type
_entity.pdbx_description
1 polymer ?
#
loop_
_entity_poly.entity_id
_entity_poly.type
_entity_poly.pdbx_seq_one_letter_code
_entity_poly.pdbx_strand_id
1 'polypeptide(L)'
;MGMKFPEASFQLENLFCGGELVLLAGLRKTSKSYILADLLAAAAGGKAFCDRIHARRPMKVLLVDAELSSQDLQKRFRQLGQLYGDTKWTANFGVLAIKDHGKKINLLEEADRQWVEAYIQGEQIVAFDNYGKLIPSGKGSCPVAWRVVEGWFERLRSQGITVILVQHENKAGQLRGTLKMEDDAELFISLKRPQDWQPAMGNKVEMHFPAARHLHGKQLQPLLVEYAEDENGFYRSVLCIGGTDEEVPAVHEDVVQDAEIEEYNLSPLQVEMLTKVRLEGEARAGDFKGDSRGRKSSNISRVLGELCDARLLKPMGDSKKGRYYVPW
;
A
#
# COMPACT_ATOMS: atom_id res chain seq x y z
N MET A 1 -5.64 -9.03 -37.49
CA MET A 1 -6.57 -8.23 -36.66
C MET A 1 -6.10 -8.38 -35.22
N GLY A 2 -5.62 -7.31 -34.58
CA GLY A 2 -5.13 -7.39 -33.20
C GLY A 2 -6.30 -7.54 -32.23
N MET A 3 -6.16 -8.43 -31.25
CA MET A 3 -7.16 -8.64 -30.19
C MET A 3 -7.25 -7.35 -29.35
N LYS A 4 -8.42 -6.70 -29.33
CA LYS A 4 -8.67 -5.51 -28.50
C LYS A 4 -9.30 -5.95 -27.19
N PHE A 5 -8.59 -5.72 -26.09
CA PHE A 5 -9.12 -5.91 -24.75
C PHE A 5 -9.79 -4.61 -24.26
N PRO A 6 -10.84 -4.69 -23.41
CA PRO A 6 -11.41 -3.52 -22.77
C PRO A 6 -10.38 -2.84 -21.85
N GLU A 7 -10.48 -1.52 -21.69
CA GLU A 7 -9.64 -0.78 -20.74
C GLU A 7 -9.98 -1.17 -19.29
N ALA A 8 -8.96 -1.17 -18.42
CA ALA A 8 -9.13 -1.44 -17.00
C ALA A 8 -10.02 -0.36 -16.35
N SER A 9 -11.09 -0.80 -15.67
CA SER A 9 -12.01 0.07 -14.96
C SER A 9 -11.51 0.36 -13.54
N PHE A 10 -10.46 1.17 -13.41
CA PHE A 10 -9.98 1.61 -12.10
C PHE A 10 -11.09 2.33 -11.32
N GLN A 11 -11.21 1.97 -10.03
CA GLN A 11 -12.08 2.68 -9.09
C GLN A 11 -11.25 3.65 -8.27
N LEU A 12 -10.16 3.16 -7.65
CA LEU A 12 -9.07 3.98 -7.15
C LEU A 12 -7.83 3.71 -7.99
N GLU A 13 -7.40 4.72 -8.74
CA GLU A 13 -6.23 4.67 -9.60
C GLU A 13 -5.00 4.25 -8.79
N ASN A 14 -4.20 3.35 -9.37
CA ASN A 14 -3.01 2.75 -8.73
C ASN A 14 -3.28 2.03 -7.40
N LEU A 15 -4.53 1.65 -7.13
CA LEU A 15 -4.86 0.81 -5.97
C LEU A 15 -5.70 -0.41 -6.34
N PHE A 16 -6.91 -0.24 -6.87
CA PHE A 16 -7.76 -1.37 -7.27
C PHE A 16 -8.71 -1.07 -8.43
N CYS A 17 -9.03 -2.13 -9.18
CA CYS A 17 -9.99 -2.14 -10.28
C CYS A 17 -11.42 -2.48 -9.79
N GLY A 18 -12.41 -2.24 -10.65
CA GLY A 18 -13.79 -2.64 -10.40
C GLY A 18 -13.96 -4.16 -10.39
N GLY A 19 -14.74 -4.67 -9.42
CA GLY A 19 -15.03 -6.10 -9.29
C GLY A 19 -13.93 -6.91 -8.59
N GLU A 20 -12.99 -6.25 -7.92
CA GLU A 20 -11.93 -6.94 -7.15
C GLU A 20 -12.39 -7.30 -5.73
N LEU A 21 -11.77 -8.34 -5.16
CA LEU A 21 -11.78 -8.61 -3.74
C LEU A 21 -10.51 -8.01 -3.11
N VAL A 22 -10.70 -7.04 -2.24
CA VAL A 22 -9.63 -6.34 -1.54
C VAL A 22 -9.64 -6.70 -0.07
N LEU A 23 -8.50 -7.13 0.46
CA LEU A 23 -8.30 -7.32 1.89
C LEU A 23 -7.57 -6.11 2.48
N LEU A 24 -8.11 -5.56 3.57
CA LEU A 24 -7.44 -4.56 4.40
C LEU A 24 -7.21 -5.16 5.79
N ALA A 25 -6.00 -5.60 6.07
CA ALA A 25 -5.68 -6.23 7.34
C ALA A 25 -4.62 -5.47 8.15
N GLY A 26 -4.42 -5.91 9.39
CA GLY A 26 -3.52 -5.29 10.34
C GLY A 26 -3.90 -5.61 11.77
N LEU A 27 -2.96 -5.43 12.69
CA LEU A 27 -3.16 -5.63 14.12
C LEU A 27 -4.35 -4.82 14.67
N ARG A 28 -4.81 -5.16 15.87
CA ARG A 28 -5.82 -4.35 16.57
C ARG A 28 -5.27 -2.96 16.83
N LYS A 29 -6.13 -1.94 16.72
CA LYS A 29 -5.78 -0.52 16.95
C LYS A 29 -4.69 0.01 15.99
N THR A 30 -4.70 -0.45 14.75
CA THR A 30 -3.84 0.03 13.64
C THR A 30 -4.64 0.82 12.61
N SER A 31 -5.66 1.57 13.06
CA SER A 31 -6.38 2.56 12.25
C SER A 31 -7.06 2.09 10.95
N LYS A 32 -7.22 0.77 10.74
CA LYS A 32 -7.92 0.16 9.59
C LYS A 32 -9.24 0.86 9.25
N SER A 33 -10.13 1.01 10.21
CA SER A 33 -11.42 1.66 10.00
C SER A 33 -11.31 3.11 9.53
N TYR A 34 -10.24 3.82 9.95
CA TYR A 34 -10.01 5.19 9.56
C TYR A 34 -9.46 5.27 8.13
N ILE A 35 -8.45 4.45 7.81
CA ILE A 35 -7.91 4.31 6.46
C ILE A 35 -9.01 3.88 5.48
N LEU A 36 -9.84 2.91 5.86
CA LEU A 36 -10.98 2.48 5.05
C LEU A 36 -11.96 3.63 4.81
N ALA A 37 -12.42 4.30 5.86
CA ALA A 37 -13.37 5.39 5.72
C ALA A 37 -12.82 6.52 4.84
N ASP A 38 -11.52 6.81 4.94
CA ASP A 38 -10.86 7.81 4.13
C ASP A 38 -10.75 7.39 2.64
N LEU A 39 -10.32 6.15 2.36
CA LEU A 39 -10.31 5.61 0.99
C LEU A 39 -11.70 5.63 0.36
N LEU A 40 -12.73 5.26 1.12
CA LEU A 40 -14.12 5.31 0.68
C LEU A 40 -14.61 6.74 0.47
N ALA A 41 -14.20 7.70 1.31
CA ALA A 41 -14.55 9.11 1.13
C ALA A 41 -13.86 9.71 -0.11
N ALA A 42 -12.61 9.34 -0.37
CA ALA A 42 -11.91 9.69 -1.61
C ALA A 42 -12.67 9.16 -2.85
N ALA A 43 -13.06 7.89 -2.82
CA ALA A 43 -13.86 7.26 -3.86
C ALA A 43 -15.24 7.94 -4.05
N ALA A 44 -15.95 8.20 -2.95
CA ALA A 44 -17.27 8.82 -2.95
C ALA A 44 -17.26 10.26 -3.46
N GLY A 45 -16.18 10.99 -3.20
CA GLY A 45 -15.99 12.37 -3.63
C GLY A 45 -15.34 12.54 -5.00
N GLY A 46 -14.77 11.49 -5.60
CA GLY A 46 -13.90 11.64 -6.77
C GLY A 46 -12.65 12.46 -6.44
N LYS A 47 -12.04 12.18 -5.28
CA LYS A 47 -10.92 12.94 -4.70
C LYS A 47 -9.66 12.08 -4.64
N ALA A 48 -8.55 12.72 -4.31
CA ALA A 48 -7.28 12.06 -4.05
C ALA A 48 -7.15 11.64 -2.58
N PHE A 49 -6.80 10.38 -2.35
CA PHE A 49 -6.25 9.93 -1.07
C PHE A 49 -4.78 10.36 -0.93
N CYS A 50 -4.04 10.34 -2.03
CA CYS A 50 -2.74 11.00 -2.16
C CYS A 50 -2.46 11.22 -3.66
N ASP A 51 -1.32 11.83 -4.00
CA ASP A 51 -0.94 12.06 -5.40
C ASP A 51 -0.97 10.77 -6.24
N ARG A 52 -0.73 9.62 -5.59
CA ARG A 52 -0.65 8.32 -6.24
C ARG A 52 -1.98 7.59 -6.30
N ILE A 53 -2.86 7.79 -5.30
CA ILE A 53 -4.13 7.08 -5.16
C ILE A 53 -5.28 8.08 -5.22
N HIS A 54 -6.08 8.01 -6.28
CA HIS A 54 -7.20 8.94 -6.48
C HIS A 54 -8.36 8.31 -7.26
N ALA A 55 -9.56 8.82 -7.02
CA ALA A 55 -10.73 8.49 -7.84
C ALA A 55 -10.93 9.56 -8.92
N ARG A 56 -10.96 9.16 -10.20
CA ARG A 56 -11.19 10.09 -11.32
C ARG A 56 -12.60 10.70 -11.35
N ARG A 57 -13.57 9.99 -10.76
CA ARG A 57 -14.97 10.42 -10.68
C ARG A 57 -15.59 9.94 -9.36
N PRO A 58 -16.60 10.66 -8.84
CA PRO A 58 -17.40 10.19 -7.71
C PRO A 58 -18.04 8.84 -7.98
N MET A 59 -18.08 7.97 -6.97
CA MET A 59 -18.69 6.64 -7.03
C MET A 59 -19.56 6.39 -5.81
N LYS A 60 -20.66 5.65 -5.97
CA LYS A 60 -21.45 5.21 -4.82
C LYS A 60 -20.70 4.12 -4.06
N VAL A 61 -20.57 4.28 -2.75
CA VAL A 61 -19.90 3.34 -1.85
C VAL A 61 -20.80 3.01 -0.66
N LEU A 62 -20.71 1.78 -0.14
CA LEU A 62 -21.39 1.35 1.08
C LEU A 62 -20.38 0.81 2.08
N LEU A 63 -20.38 1.38 3.29
CA LEU A 63 -19.70 0.81 4.46
C LEU A 63 -20.69 0.02 5.30
N VAL A 64 -20.51 -1.30 5.38
CA VAL A 64 -21.20 -2.19 6.32
C VAL A 64 -20.34 -2.30 7.58
N ASP A 65 -20.69 -1.54 8.62
CA ASP A 65 -19.94 -1.47 9.87
C ASP A 65 -20.59 -2.33 10.96
N ALA A 66 -19.85 -3.33 11.44
CA ALA A 66 -20.26 -4.28 12.46
C ALA A 66 -19.75 -3.91 13.86
N GLU A 67 -18.90 -2.88 13.99
CA GLU A 67 -18.25 -2.51 15.24
C GLU A 67 -18.81 -1.23 15.87
N LEU A 68 -19.21 -0.25 15.06
CA LEU A 68 -19.59 1.08 15.49
C LEU A 68 -21.05 1.41 15.18
N SER A 69 -21.61 2.33 15.94
CA SER A 69 -22.89 2.96 15.63
C SER A 69 -22.69 4.10 14.63
N SER A 70 -23.75 4.55 13.94
CA SER A 70 -23.65 5.75 13.10
C SER A 70 -23.25 6.98 13.91
N GLN A 71 -23.63 7.06 15.19
CA GLN A 71 -23.23 8.16 16.08
C GLN A 71 -21.71 8.19 16.30
N ASP A 72 -21.08 7.02 16.49
CA ASP A 72 -19.62 6.92 16.63
C ASP A 72 -18.90 7.31 15.32
N LEU A 73 -19.49 6.97 14.18
CA LEU A 73 -18.94 7.30 12.85
C LEU A 73 -19.02 8.80 12.53
N GLN A 74 -20.02 9.53 13.07
CA GLN A 74 -20.16 10.97 12.83
C GLN A 74 -18.88 11.77 13.12
N LYS A 75 -18.17 11.44 14.21
CA LYS A 75 -16.93 12.14 14.55
C LYS A 75 -15.88 11.99 13.44
N ARG A 76 -15.73 10.77 12.91
CA ARG A 76 -14.80 10.49 11.79
C ARG A 76 -15.22 11.22 10.53
N PHE A 77 -16.51 11.22 10.22
CA PHE A 77 -17.02 11.86 9.00
C PHE A 77 -16.86 13.38 9.03
N ARG A 78 -16.96 14.02 10.21
CA ARG A 78 -16.64 15.44 10.37
C ARG A 78 -15.16 15.72 10.09
N GLN A 79 -14.25 14.89 10.63
CA GLN A 79 -12.82 15.01 10.36
C GLN A 79 -12.50 14.81 8.86
N LEU A 80 -13.13 13.83 8.21
CA LEU A 80 -12.99 13.64 6.76
C LEU A 80 -13.59 14.82 5.96
N GLY A 81 -14.68 15.42 6.43
CA GLY A 81 -15.25 16.63 5.84
C GLY A 81 -14.28 17.82 5.89
N GLN A 82 -13.57 18.00 7.00
CA GLN A 82 -12.50 18.98 7.12
C GLN A 82 -11.34 18.65 6.17
N LEU A 83 -10.89 17.39 6.16
CA LEU A 83 -9.80 16.91 5.33
C LEU A 83 -10.01 17.20 3.83
N TYR A 84 -11.22 16.95 3.33
CA TYR A 84 -11.55 17.17 1.91
C TYR A 84 -12.06 18.58 1.60
N GLY A 85 -12.21 19.44 2.61
CA GLY A 85 -12.73 20.80 2.50
C GLY A 85 -14.22 20.90 2.15
N ASP A 86 -14.93 19.76 2.09
CA ASP A 86 -16.36 19.69 1.82
C ASP A 86 -16.96 18.35 2.32
N THR A 87 -18.30 18.29 2.37
CA THR A 87 -19.06 17.09 2.73
C THR A 87 -19.87 16.53 1.57
N LYS A 88 -19.66 16.99 0.33
CA LYS A 88 -20.48 16.57 -0.83
C LYS A 88 -20.33 15.09 -1.14
N TRP A 89 -19.17 14.51 -0.80
CA TRP A 89 -18.91 13.07 -0.91
C TRP A 89 -19.92 12.22 -0.13
N THR A 90 -20.53 12.75 0.94
CA THR A 90 -21.54 12.01 1.73
C THR A 90 -22.79 11.64 0.93
N ALA A 91 -23.10 12.36 -0.16
CA ALA A 91 -24.21 12.02 -1.04
C ALA A 91 -24.02 10.67 -1.76
N ASN A 92 -22.76 10.21 -1.88
CA ASN A 92 -22.41 8.92 -2.49
C ASN A 92 -21.89 7.91 -1.47
N PHE A 93 -21.92 8.23 -0.17
CA PHE A 93 -21.37 7.37 0.89
C PHE A 93 -22.51 6.85 1.77
N GLY A 94 -22.93 5.62 1.51
CA GLY A 94 -23.86 4.87 2.34
C GLY A 94 -23.16 4.25 3.56
N VAL A 95 -23.86 4.19 4.68
CA VAL A 95 -23.42 3.48 5.89
C VAL A 95 -24.54 2.57 6.36
N LEU A 96 -24.22 1.28 6.52
CA LEU A 96 -25.04 0.29 7.19
C LEU A 96 -24.35 -0.09 8.51
N ALA A 97 -24.64 0.66 9.57
CA ALA A 97 -24.13 0.37 10.91
C ALA A 97 -25.01 -0.70 11.59
N ILE A 98 -24.53 -1.93 11.68
CA ILE A 98 -25.30 -3.10 12.16
C ILE A 98 -25.87 -2.86 13.57
N LYS A 99 -25.11 -2.16 14.43
CA LYS A 99 -25.52 -1.83 15.79
C LYS A 99 -26.80 -1.00 15.85
N ASP A 100 -27.01 -0.10 14.90
CA ASP A 100 -28.15 0.82 14.89
C ASP A 100 -29.47 0.08 14.64
N HIS A 101 -29.39 -1.11 14.02
CA HIS A 101 -30.53 -1.98 13.78
C HIS A 101 -30.81 -2.94 14.96
N GLY A 102 -29.99 -2.92 16.02
CA GLY A 102 -30.12 -3.84 17.15
C GLY A 102 -29.99 -5.32 16.76
N LYS A 103 -29.44 -5.61 15.58
CA LYS A 103 -29.37 -6.95 14.98
C LYS A 103 -27.97 -7.53 15.15
N LYS A 104 -27.89 -8.85 15.25
CA LYS A 104 -26.66 -9.60 14.99
C LYS A 104 -26.85 -10.31 13.66
N ILE A 105 -25.92 -10.12 12.74
CA ILE A 105 -25.96 -10.77 11.43
C ILE A 105 -24.85 -11.81 11.31
N ASN A 106 -25.12 -12.85 10.54
CA ASN A 106 -24.20 -13.92 10.20
C ASN A 106 -24.20 -14.11 8.69
N LEU A 107 -23.10 -13.73 8.02
CA LEU A 107 -22.99 -13.86 6.57
C LEU A 107 -22.90 -15.31 6.07
N LEU A 108 -22.89 -16.33 6.94
CA LEU A 108 -23.13 -17.72 6.55
C LEU A 108 -24.62 -18.01 6.32
N GLU A 109 -25.52 -17.22 6.89
CA GLU A 109 -26.97 -17.32 6.65
C GLU A 109 -27.37 -16.53 5.40
N GLU A 110 -28.12 -17.17 4.51
CA GLU A 110 -28.59 -16.54 3.27
C GLU A 110 -29.51 -15.34 3.55
N ALA A 111 -30.38 -15.44 4.55
CA ALA A 111 -31.31 -14.36 4.92
C ALA A 111 -30.57 -13.08 5.36
N ASP A 112 -29.42 -13.22 6.04
CA ASP A 112 -28.63 -12.06 6.46
C ASP A 112 -27.83 -11.46 5.29
N ARG A 113 -27.35 -12.30 4.35
CA ARG A 113 -26.76 -11.79 3.09
C ARG A 113 -27.79 -11.01 2.27
N GLN A 114 -28.98 -11.55 2.08
CA GLN A 114 -30.08 -10.87 1.37
C GLN A 114 -30.48 -9.56 2.06
N TRP A 115 -30.48 -9.54 3.40
CA TRP A 115 -30.74 -8.31 4.15
C TRP A 115 -29.68 -7.24 3.89
N VAL A 116 -28.39 -7.60 3.81
CA VAL A 116 -27.32 -6.66 3.43
C VAL A 116 -27.46 -6.25 1.97
N GLU A 117 -27.71 -7.19 1.05
CA GLU A 117 -27.91 -6.90 -0.38
C GLU A 117 -29.01 -5.88 -0.64
N ALA A 118 -30.07 -5.84 0.17
CA ALA A 118 -31.14 -4.86 0.04
C ALA A 118 -30.67 -3.39 0.18
N TYR A 119 -29.53 -3.17 0.83
CA TYR A 119 -28.89 -1.85 0.96
C TYR A 119 -27.91 -1.55 -0.18
N ILE A 120 -27.61 -2.53 -1.03
CA ILE A 120 -26.73 -2.35 -2.20
C ILE A 120 -27.61 -1.88 -3.37
N GLN A 121 -27.74 -0.56 -3.54
CA GLN A 121 -28.57 0.15 -4.52
C GLN A 121 -27.71 0.89 -5.57
N GLY A 122 -26.83 0.13 -6.22
CA GLY A 122 -25.97 0.63 -7.31
C GLY A 122 -24.60 1.12 -6.85
N GLU A 123 -24.16 0.75 -5.64
CA GLU A 123 -22.81 0.98 -5.18
C GLU A 123 -21.79 0.22 -6.03
N GLN A 124 -20.68 0.88 -6.28
CA GLN A 124 -19.55 0.33 -7.00
C GLN A 124 -18.53 -0.30 -6.02
N ILE A 125 -18.57 0.09 -4.74
CA ILE A 125 -17.70 -0.43 -3.68
C ILE A 125 -18.56 -0.77 -2.47
N VAL A 126 -18.39 -1.98 -1.93
CA VAL A 126 -18.99 -2.40 -0.67
C VAL A 126 -17.90 -2.87 0.26
N ALA A 127 -17.79 -2.24 1.43
CA ALA A 127 -16.77 -2.54 2.42
C ALA A 127 -17.37 -3.10 3.70
N PHE A 128 -16.73 -4.12 4.28
CA PHE A 128 -17.18 -4.79 5.50
C PHE A 128 -16.17 -4.56 6.63
N ASP A 129 -16.52 -3.72 7.61
CA ASP A 129 -15.68 -3.40 8.78
C ASP A 129 -16.27 -3.92 10.11
N ASN A 130 -15.78 -5.02 10.68
CA ASN A 130 -14.89 -5.99 10.05
C ASN A 130 -15.63 -7.29 9.76
N TYR A 131 -15.14 -7.97 8.72
CA TYR A 131 -15.63 -9.27 8.29
C TYR A 131 -15.68 -10.28 9.44
N GLY A 132 -14.69 -10.26 10.33
CA GLY A 132 -14.62 -11.18 11.47
C GLY A 132 -15.80 -11.09 12.46
N LYS A 133 -16.49 -9.95 12.54
CA LYS A 133 -17.71 -9.77 13.36
C LYS A 133 -18.98 -10.26 12.68
N LEU A 134 -18.94 -10.43 11.38
CA LEU A 134 -20.04 -10.84 10.53
C LEU A 134 -20.08 -12.36 10.32
N ILE A 135 -19.13 -13.09 10.90
CA ILE A 135 -19.02 -14.55 10.86
C ILE A 135 -19.04 -15.12 12.29
N PRO A 136 -19.65 -16.29 12.53
CA PRO A 136 -19.66 -16.90 13.84
C PRO A 136 -18.26 -17.20 14.34
N SER A 137 -18.06 -16.99 15.64
CA SER A 137 -16.81 -17.33 16.33
C SER A 137 -16.39 -18.77 16.05
N GLY A 138 -15.12 -18.97 15.71
CA GLY A 138 -14.56 -20.29 15.40
C GLY A 138 -14.82 -20.79 13.96
N LYS A 139 -15.66 -20.10 13.18
CA LYS A 139 -15.86 -20.42 11.75
C LYS A 139 -15.00 -19.60 10.80
N GLY A 140 -14.39 -18.50 11.26
CA GLY A 140 -13.57 -17.62 10.43
C GLY A 140 -12.35 -18.28 9.77
N SER A 141 -11.81 -19.36 10.36
CA SER A 141 -10.69 -20.12 9.79
C SER A 141 -11.11 -21.33 8.94
N CYS A 142 -12.41 -21.60 8.82
CA CYS A 142 -12.94 -22.75 8.10
C CYS A 142 -13.00 -22.44 6.58
N PRO A 143 -12.27 -23.16 5.71
CA PRO A 143 -12.30 -22.93 4.26
C PRO A 143 -13.70 -23.14 3.66
N VAL A 144 -14.48 -24.07 4.22
CA VAL A 144 -15.87 -24.32 3.79
C VAL A 144 -16.76 -23.12 4.12
N ALA A 145 -16.61 -22.53 5.30
CA ALA A 145 -17.36 -21.33 5.68
C ALA A 145 -16.97 -20.13 4.80
N TRP A 146 -15.68 -19.98 4.49
CA TRP A 146 -15.21 -18.95 3.55
C TRP A 146 -15.86 -19.08 2.18
N ARG A 147 -15.85 -20.27 1.56
CA ARG A 147 -16.45 -20.51 0.24
C ARG A 147 -17.93 -20.13 0.14
N VAL A 148 -18.71 -20.28 1.22
CA VAL A 148 -20.12 -19.87 1.21
C VAL A 148 -20.25 -18.37 1.03
N VAL A 149 -19.41 -17.58 1.71
CA VAL A 149 -19.44 -16.11 1.63
C VAL A 149 -18.71 -15.63 0.38
N GLU A 150 -17.60 -16.25 0.02
CA GLU A 150 -16.84 -15.91 -1.17
C GLU A 150 -17.69 -16.11 -2.44
N GLY A 151 -18.45 -17.20 -2.56
CA GLY A 151 -19.40 -17.35 -3.66
C GLY A 151 -20.52 -16.29 -3.69
N TRP A 152 -20.80 -15.61 -2.58
CA TRP A 152 -21.65 -14.41 -2.56
C TRP A 152 -20.90 -13.17 -3.04
N PHE A 153 -19.68 -12.95 -2.54
CA PHE A 153 -18.83 -11.85 -3.01
C PHE A 153 -18.51 -11.95 -4.50
N GLU A 154 -18.29 -13.15 -5.04
CA GLU A 154 -18.12 -13.38 -6.47
C GLU A 154 -19.32 -12.90 -7.28
N ARG A 155 -20.56 -13.09 -6.78
CA ARG A 155 -21.76 -12.58 -7.45
C ARG A 155 -21.77 -11.06 -7.49
N LEU A 156 -21.47 -10.39 -6.37
CA LEU A 156 -21.35 -8.93 -6.33
C LEU A 156 -20.27 -8.43 -7.29
N ARG A 157 -19.10 -9.08 -7.28
CA ARG A 157 -17.96 -8.77 -8.13
C ARG A 157 -18.24 -8.95 -9.61
N SER A 158 -19.02 -9.99 -9.98
CA SER A 158 -19.45 -10.20 -11.36
C SER A 158 -20.34 -9.07 -11.90
N GLN A 159 -20.95 -8.29 -11.00
CA GLN A 159 -21.71 -7.08 -11.32
C GLN A 159 -20.84 -5.81 -11.36
N GLY A 160 -19.52 -5.95 -11.20
CA GLY A 160 -18.56 -4.84 -11.16
C GLY A 160 -18.40 -4.18 -9.79
N ILE A 161 -18.97 -4.77 -8.73
CA ILE A 161 -18.87 -4.26 -7.36
C ILE A 161 -17.57 -4.75 -6.74
N THR A 162 -16.71 -3.83 -6.32
CA THR A 162 -15.50 -4.17 -5.56
C THR A 162 -15.88 -4.41 -4.11
N VAL A 163 -15.39 -5.51 -3.56
CA VAL A 163 -15.65 -5.91 -2.17
C VAL A 163 -14.39 -5.69 -1.35
N ILE A 164 -14.47 -4.87 -0.30
CA ILE A 164 -13.36 -4.64 0.64
C ILE A 164 -13.66 -5.32 1.97
N LEU A 165 -12.79 -6.22 2.41
CA LEU A 165 -12.93 -6.89 3.70
C LEU A 165 -11.87 -6.36 4.67
N VAL A 166 -12.32 -5.76 5.78
CA VAL A 166 -11.43 -5.47 6.90
C VAL A 166 -11.25 -6.73 7.71
N GLN A 167 -10.00 -7.08 8.01
CA GLN A 167 -9.66 -8.22 8.83
C GLN A 167 -8.59 -7.87 9.87
N HIS A 168 -8.55 -8.64 10.95
CA HIS A 168 -7.49 -8.54 11.94
C HIS A 168 -6.33 -9.48 11.63
N GLU A 169 -5.11 -9.04 11.90
CA GLU A 169 -3.95 -9.94 11.99
C GLU A 169 -3.75 -10.45 13.43
N ASN A 170 -3.04 -11.56 13.57
CA ASN A 170 -2.52 -12.04 14.85
C ASN A 170 -1.20 -11.33 15.21
N LYS A 171 -0.67 -11.56 16.42
CA LYS A 171 0.58 -10.90 16.87
C LYS A 171 1.81 -11.21 15.99
N ALA A 172 1.76 -12.30 15.22
CA ALA A 172 2.80 -12.67 14.26
C ALA A 172 2.60 -12.02 12.88
N GLY A 173 1.63 -11.10 12.73
CA GLY A 173 1.33 -10.42 11.46
C GLY A 173 0.56 -11.29 10.46
N GLN A 174 0.12 -12.49 10.85
CA GLN A 174 -0.63 -13.36 9.96
C GLN A 174 -2.11 -13.00 9.98
N LEU A 175 -2.74 -13.02 8.81
CA LEU A 175 -4.17 -12.80 8.64
C LEU A 175 -4.97 -13.77 9.54
N ARG A 176 -5.92 -13.26 10.32
CA ARG A 176 -6.89 -14.12 10.99
C ARG A 176 -7.90 -14.61 9.97
N GLY A 177 -8.08 -15.92 9.91
CA GLY A 177 -9.03 -16.54 9.02
C GLY A 177 -8.39 -17.74 8.33
N THR A 178 -8.95 -18.15 7.21
CA THR A 178 -8.34 -19.16 6.35
C THR A 178 -7.31 -18.50 5.42
N LEU A 179 -6.19 -19.18 5.15
CA LEU A 179 -5.20 -18.74 4.15
C LEU A 179 -5.83 -18.52 2.78
N LYS A 180 -6.87 -19.29 2.47
CA LYS A 180 -7.61 -19.19 1.21
C LYS A 180 -8.21 -17.79 0.96
N MET A 181 -8.49 -17.02 2.01
CA MET A 181 -8.96 -15.64 1.88
C MET A 181 -7.90 -14.76 1.19
N GLU A 182 -6.63 -14.92 1.59
CA GLU A 182 -5.50 -14.19 0.99
C GLU A 182 -5.25 -14.67 -0.45
N ASP A 183 -5.33 -15.98 -0.70
CA ASP A 183 -5.17 -16.56 -2.03
C ASP A 183 -6.24 -16.05 -3.02
N ASP A 184 -7.48 -15.93 -2.58
CA ASP A 184 -8.63 -15.54 -3.42
C ASP A 184 -8.69 -14.02 -3.68
N ALA A 185 -7.99 -13.20 -2.88
CA ALA A 185 -7.97 -11.75 -3.04
C ALA A 185 -7.07 -11.28 -4.20
N GLU A 186 -7.52 -10.26 -4.94
CA GLU A 186 -6.70 -9.62 -5.97
C GLU A 186 -5.71 -8.60 -5.37
N LEU A 187 -6.09 -7.99 -4.25
CA LEU A 187 -5.27 -7.03 -3.51
C LEU A 187 -5.34 -7.30 -2.02
N PHE A 188 -4.18 -7.38 -1.39
CA PHE A 188 -4.00 -7.39 0.05
C PHE A 188 -3.21 -6.15 0.48
N ILE A 189 -3.86 -5.30 1.27
CA ILE A 189 -3.30 -4.13 1.94
C ILE A 189 -3.06 -4.49 3.42
N SER A 190 -1.80 -4.49 3.84
CA SER A 190 -1.41 -4.74 5.24
C SER A 190 -1.05 -3.45 5.95
N LEU A 191 -1.75 -3.15 7.04
CA LEU A 191 -1.52 -1.98 7.88
C LEU A 191 -0.64 -2.33 9.07
N LYS A 192 0.52 -1.67 9.15
CA LYS A 192 1.51 -1.85 10.21
C LYS A 192 1.74 -0.54 10.95
N ARG A 193 2.14 -0.63 12.22
CA ARG A 193 2.69 0.54 12.89
C ARG A 193 4.14 0.72 12.46
N PRO A 194 4.64 1.95 12.32
CA PRO A 194 6.06 2.21 12.20
C PRO A 194 6.84 1.53 13.33
N GLN A 195 8.07 1.10 13.03
CA GLN A 195 8.90 0.39 14.01
C GLN A 195 9.19 1.23 15.26
N ASP A 196 9.33 2.55 15.07
CA ASP A 196 9.57 3.55 16.11
C ASP A 196 8.28 4.13 16.71
N TRP A 197 7.10 3.57 16.39
CA TRP A 197 5.83 4.12 16.82
C TRP A 197 5.72 4.19 18.34
N GLN A 198 5.31 5.36 18.83
CA GLN A 198 4.98 5.61 20.23
C GLN A 198 3.57 6.20 20.34
N PRO A 199 2.86 6.02 21.48
CA PRO A 199 1.53 6.60 21.67
C PRO A 199 1.45 8.11 21.41
N ALA A 200 2.52 8.86 21.68
CA ALA A 200 2.60 10.30 21.45
C ALA A 200 2.58 10.69 19.96
N MET A 201 2.98 9.78 19.06
CA MET A 201 2.94 9.98 17.60
C MET A 201 1.51 9.85 17.03
N GLY A 202 0.52 9.55 17.87
CA GLY A 202 -0.87 9.52 17.47
C GLY A 202 -1.18 8.47 16.39
N ASN A 203 -1.98 8.88 15.40
CA ASN A 203 -2.51 8.00 14.37
C ASN A 203 -1.59 7.95 13.15
N LYS A 204 -0.51 7.18 13.28
CA LYS A 204 0.49 6.96 12.24
C LYS A 204 0.55 5.48 11.86
N VAL A 205 0.45 5.17 10.57
CA VAL A 205 0.31 3.81 10.05
C VAL A 205 1.02 3.66 8.71
N GLU A 206 1.69 2.54 8.51
CA GLU A 206 2.27 2.14 7.25
C GLU A 206 1.30 1.24 6.49
N MET A 207 1.07 1.53 5.22
CA MET A 207 0.24 0.78 4.29
C MET A 207 1.14 0.03 3.32
N HIS A 208 1.20 -1.29 3.46
CA HIS A 208 2.02 -2.20 2.65
C HIS A 208 1.15 -3.00 1.68
N PHE A 209 1.74 -3.46 0.58
CA PHE A 209 1.04 -4.20 -0.48
C PHE A 209 1.67 -5.59 -0.70
N PRO A 210 1.60 -6.51 0.29
CA PRO A 210 2.26 -7.82 0.24
C PRO A 210 1.80 -8.70 -0.92
N ALA A 211 0.55 -8.56 -1.36
CA ALA A 211 0.02 -9.24 -2.54
C ALA A 211 -0.85 -8.26 -3.32
N ALA A 212 -0.41 -7.91 -4.53
CA ALA A 212 -1.17 -7.04 -5.42
C ALA A 212 -0.97 -7.54 -6.85
N ARG A 213 -2.01 -8.16 -7.43
CA ARG A 213 -1.86 -8.87 -8.71
C ARG A 213 -1.55 -7.93 -9.88
N HIS A 214 -1.98 -6.66 -9.80
CA HIS A 214 -1.89 -5.70 -10.89
C HIS A 214 -1.02 -4.46 -10.59
N LEU A 215 -0.46 -4.34 -9.38
CA LEU A 215 0.42 -3.22 -9.00
C LEU A 215 1.89 -3.59 -9.26
N HIS A 216 2.67 -2.65 -9.79
CA HIS A 216 4.07 -2.89 -10.15
C HIS A 216 5.00 -1.71 -9.83
N GLY A 217 6.29 -2.03 -9.68
CA GLY A 217 7.36 -1.04 -9.51
C GLY A 217 7.09 -0.09 -8.36
N LYS A 218 7.10 1.22 -8.63
CA LYS A 218 6.86 2.23 -7.59
C LYS A 218 5.50 2.03 -6.91
N GLN A 219 4.47 1.49 -7.56
CA GLN A 219 3.12 1.33 -6.97
C GLN A 219 3.11 0.40 -5.75
N LEU A 220 4.12 -0.47 -5.63
CA LEU A 220 4.28 -1.37 -4.50
C LEU A 220 5.03 -0.74 -3.32
N GLN A 221 5.56 0.48 -3.46
CA GLN A 221 6.23 1.18 -2.36
C GLN A 221 5.21 1.45 -1.25
N PRO A 222 5.49 1.02 0.00
CA PRO A 222 4.59 1.28 1.10
C PRO A 222 4.37 2.77 1.34
N LEU A 223 3.22 3.10 1.93
CA LEU A 223 2.84 4.47 2.24
C LEU A 223 2.78 4.67 3.76
N LEU A 224 3.47 5.66 4.28
CA LEU A 224 3.30 6.15 5.64
C LEU A 224 2.19 7.18 5.65
N VAL A 225 1.10 6.87 6.35
CA VAL A 225 -0.08 7.72 6.50
C VAL A 225 -0.15 8.22 7.94
N GLU A 226 -0.26 9.53 8.11
CA GLU A 226 -0.44 10.17 9.40
C GLU A 226 -1.71 11.02 9.39
N TYR A 227 -2.51 10.88 10.44
CA TYR A 227 -3.66 11.72 10.71
C TYR A 227 -3.42 12.49 12.01
N ALA A 228 -3.53 13.80 11.94
CA ALA A 228 -3.29 14.69 13.07
C ALA A 228 -4.22 15.91 13.00
N GLU A 229 -4.27 16.65 14.10
CA GLU A 229 -5.09 17.84 14.25
C GLU A 229 -4.24 18.91 14.93
N ASP A 230 -4.10 20.07 14.27
CA ASP A 230 -3.37 21.23 14.78
C ASP A 230 -4.30 22.46 14.88
N GLU A 231 -3.71 23.64 15.05
CA GLU A 231 -4.45 24.92 15.13
C GLU A 231 -5.23 25.24 13.84
N ASN A 232 -4.82 24.68 12.70
CA ASN A 232 -5.46 24.86 11.40
C ASN A 232 -6.52 23.77 11.10
N GLY A 233 -6.62 22.77 11.97
CA GLY A 233 -7.63 21.72 11.92
C GLY A 233 -7.07 20.34 11.58
N PHE A 234 -7.97 19.44 11.19
CA PHE A 234 -7.63 18.06 10.90
C PHE A 234 -6.95 17.90 9.54
N TYR A 235 -5.80 17.23 9.50
CA TYR A 235 -5.04 17.00 8.28
C TYR A 235 -4.56 15.55 8.15
N ARG A 236 -4.16 15.21 6.92
CA ARG A 236 -3.53 13.93 6.57
C ARG A 236 -2.25 14.19 5.79
N SER A 237 -1.16 13.52 6.17
CA SER A 237 0.04 13.42 5.34
C SER A 237 0.23 11.97 4.85
N VAL A 238 0.73 11.83 3.63
CA VAL A 238 1.02 10.53 3.02
C VAL A 238 2.41 10.61 2.37
N LEU A 239 3.34 9.77 2.84
CA LEU A 239 4.70 9.70 2.33
C LEU A 239 4.97 8.30 1.77
N CYS A 240 5.69 8.18 0.65
CA CYS A 240 6.19 6.87 0.21
C CYS A 240 7.39 6.48 1.06
N ILE A 241 7.41 5.23 1.54
CA ILE A 241 8.51 4.66 2.33
C ILE A 241 8.98 3.35 1.66
N GLY A 242 10.28 3.02 1.79
CA GLY A 242 10.78 1.70 1.40
C GLY A 242 10.94 1.40 -0.10
N GLY A 243 11.70 2.22 -0.83
CA GLY A 243 12.56 1.70 -1.90
C GLY A 243 13.82 1.10 -1.26
N THR A 244 14.33 -0.03 -1.77
CA THR A 244 15.46 -0.75 -1.15
C THR A 244 16.67 0.16 -0.90
N ASP A 245 17.09 0.17 0.37
CA ASP A 245 18.28 0.71 1.00
C ASP A 245 18.67 2.16 0.69
N GLU A 246 18.08 3.08 1.45
CA GLU A 246 18.82 4.14 2.12
C GLU A 246 18.20 4.30 3.51
N GLU A 247 19.01 4.09 4.55
CA GLU A 247 18.82 4.71 5.86
C GLU A 247 18.41 6.16 5.62
N VAL A 248 17.44 6.70 6.36
CA VAL A 248 17.23 8.14 6.38
C VAL A 248 18.54 8.79 6.84
N PRO A 249 19.31 9.51 6.00
CA PRO A 249 20.29 10.41 6.55
C PRO A 249 19.55 11.72 6.80
N ALA A 250 19.93 12.40 7.88
CA ALA A 250 19.73 13.83 7.93
C ALA A 250 20.28 14.45 6.64
N VAL A 251 19.56 15.42 6.10
CA VAL A 251 19.93 16.23 4.93
C VAL A 251 21.43 16.52 4.94
N HIS A 252 22.17 16.00 3.96
CA HIS A 252 23.50 16.47 3.61
C HIS A 252 23.54 16.79 2.12
N GLU A 253 23.84 18.06 1.82
CA GLU A 253 24.09 18.58 0.48
C GLU A 253 25.38 17.98 -0.09
N ASP A 254 25.36 16.77 -0.64
CA ASP A 254 26.53 16.21 -1.36
C ASP A 254 26.13 15.31 -2.53
N VAL A 255 25.24 15.81 -3.39
CA VAL A 255 25.02 15.25 -4.74
C VAL A 255 26.18 15.68 -5.65
N VAL A 256 26.71 14.75 -6.45
CA VAL A 256 27.70 15.07 -7.51
C VAL A 256 27.09 16.13 -8.42
N GLN A 257 27.58 17.35 -8.31
CA GLN A 257 26.99 18.52 -8.98
C GLN A 257 27.17 18.41 -10.49
N ASP A 258 26.20 18.90 -11.27
CA ASP A 258 26.26 18.89 -12.73
C ASP A 258 27.54 19.54 -13.28
N ALA A 259 28.04 20.59 -12.60
CA ALA A 259 29.31 21.24 -12.92
C ALA A 259 30.53 20.29 -12.76
N GLU A 260 30.54 19.41 -11.76
CA GLU A 260 31.59 18.42 -11.55
C GLU A 260 31.50 17.28 -12.58
N ILE A 261 30.28 16.89 -12.97
CA ILE A 261 30.03 15.91 -14.04
C ILE A 261 30.60 16.42 -15.36
N GLU A 262 30.35 17.69 -15.69
CA GLU A 262 30.86 18.34 -16.89
C GLU A 262 32.38 18.54 -16.83
N GLU A 263 32.92 19.02 -15.71
CA GLU A 263 34.37 19.26 -15.53
C GLU A 263 35.19 17.97 -15.65
N TYR A 264 34.69 16.86 -15.10
CA TYR A 264 35.40 15.58 -15.09
C TYR A 264 34.95 14.60 -16.18
N ASN A 265 33.96 14.99 -17.00
CA ASN A 265 33.35 14.18 -18.06
C ASN A 265 32.94 12.77 -17.57
N LEU A 266 32.22 12.73 -16.45
CA LEU A 266 31.84 11.50 -15.77
C LEU A 266 30.73 10.78 -16.53
N SER A 267 30.88 9.47 -16.76
CA SER A 267 29.79 8.65 -17.29
C SER A 267 28.69 8.43 -16.24
N PRO A 268 27.44 8.13 -16.64
CA PRO A 268 26.34 7.88 -15.69
C PRO A 268 26.66 6.81 -14.64
N LEU A 269 27.43 5.79 -15.01
CA LEU A 269 27.87 4.75 -14.09
C LEU A 269 28.91 5.27 -13.09
N GLN A 270 29.83 6.14 -13.51
CA GLN A 270 30.82 6.77 -12.63
C GLN A 270 30.16 7.79 -11.69
N VAL A 271 29.12 8.50 -12.13
CA VAL A 271 28.30 9.37 -11.28
C VAL A 271 27.58 8.54 -10.22
N GLU A 272 26.98 7.42 -10.60
CA GLU A 272 26.30 6.52 -9.64
C GLU A 272 27.29 5.90 -8.64
N MET A 273 28.47 5.48 -9.11
CA MET A 273 29.54 4.96 -8.25
C MET A 273 30.10 6.02 -7.30
N LEU A 274 30.38 7.24 -7.79
CA LEU A 274 30.90 8.34 -6.96
C LEU A 274 29.87 8.80 -5.93
N THR A 275 28.59 8.84 -6.31
CA THR A 275 27.49 9.15 -5.39
C THR A 275 27.41 8.13 -4.26
N LYS A 276 27.44 6.82 -4.59
CA LYS A 276 27.40 5.76 -3.58
C LYS A 276 28.63 5.75 -2.66
N VAL A 277 29.81 6.06 -3.17
CA VAL A 277 31.02 6.15 -2.33
C VAL A 277 30.99 7.39 -1.43
N ARG A 278 30.44 8.52 -1.89
CA ARG A 278 30.29 9.75 -1.07
C ARG A 278 29.27 9.63 0.05
N LEU A 279 28.29 8.74 -0.10
CA LEU A 279 27.33 8.44 0.96
C LEU A 279 27.97 7.69 2.14
N GLU A 280 29.11 7.04 1.94
CA GLU A 280 29.78 6.19 2.95
C GLU A 280 31.19 6.67 3.32
N GLY A 281 31.73 7.72 2.68
CA GLY A 281 33.06 8.29 2.95
C GLY A 281 33.46 9.47 2.05
N GLU A 282 34.69 10.00 2.22
CA GLU A 282 35.19 11.11 1.38
C GLU A 282 35.85 10.60 0.08
N ALA A 283 35.24 10.85 -1.08
CA ALA A 283 35.81 10.55 -2.40
C ALA A 283 35.63 11.71 -3.40
N ARG A 284 36.62 11.99 -4.24
CA ARG A 284 36.61 13.07 -5.25
C ARG A 284 36.55 12.51 -6.66
N ALA A 285 35.94 13.24 -7.59
CA ALA A 285 35.86 12.83 -9.00
C ALA A 285 37.25 12.55 -9.64
N GLY A 286 38.30 13.20 -9.15
CA GLY A 286 39.68 12.97 -9.55
C GLY A 286 40.25 11.59 -9.21
N ASP A 287 39.69 10.90 -8.21
CA ASP A 287 40.17 9.59 -7.73
C ASP A 287 39.87 8.46 -8.74
N PHE A 288 38.90 8.70 -9.64
CA PHE A 288 38.52 7.78 -10.72
C PHE A 288 39.41 7.92 -11.97
N LYS A 289 40.32 8.91 -12.03
CA LYS A 289 41.23 9.15 -13.17
C LYS A 289 42.52 8.30 -13.11
N GLY A 290 42.41 7.03 -12.75
CA GLY A 290 43.45 6.05 -13.06
C GLY A 290 43.39 5.70 -14.55
N ASP A 291 44.38 6.14 -15.33
CA ASP A 291 44.48 6.01 -16.80
C ASP A 291 44.18 4.56 -17.26
N SER A 292 42.91 4.29 -17.58
CA SER A 292 42.44 2.99 -18.07
C SER A 292 41.88 3.16 -19.47
N ARG A 293 42.74 3.66 -20.37
CA ARG A 293 42.47 3.64 -21.81
C ARG A 293 42.37 2.21 -22.30
N GLY A 294 41.14 1.73 -22.47
CA GLY A 294 40.84 0.60 -23.35
C GLY A 294 39.81 -0.39 -22.80
N ARG A 295 38.82 -0.71 -23.64
CA ARG A 295 37.85 -1.81 -23.50
C ARG A 295 38.52 -3.19 -23.60
N LYS A 296 39.47 -3.51 -22.73
CA LYS A 296 40.01 -4.87 -22.56
C LYS A 296 39.63 -5.36 -21.17
N SER A 297 39.07 -6.57 -21.10
CA SER A 297 38.60 -7.21 -19.86
C SER A 297 39.65 -7.23 -18.74
N SER A 298 40.94 -7.23 -19.10
CA SER A 298 42.08 -7.15 -18.17
C SER A 298 42.06 -5.89 -17.29
N ASN A 299 41.53 -4.76 -17.77
CA ASN A 299 41.49 -3.51 -17.00
C ASN A 299 40.36 -3.54 -15.95
N ILE A 300 39.21 -4.10 -16.30
CA ILE A 300 38.06 -4.25 -15.38
C ILE A 300 38.43 -5.25 -14.27
N SER A 301 39.09 -6.36 -14.62
CA SER A 301 39.55 -7.33 -13.62
C SER A 301 40.61 -6.76 -12.67
N ARG A 302 41.46 -5.84 -13.13
CA ARG A 302 42.45 -5.17 -12.26
C ARG A 302 41.78 -4.21 -11.28
N VAL A 303 40.88 -3.35 -11.76
CA VAL A 303 40.14 -2.39 -10.91
C VAL A 303 39.27 -3.10 -9.89
N LEU A 304 38.59 -4.19 -10.27
CA LEU A 304 37.82 -5.00 -9.32
C LEU A 304 38.72 -5.73 -8.31
N GLY A 305 39.95 -6.08 -8.69
CA GLY A 305 40.96 -6.62 -7.78
C GLY A 305 41.42 -5.59 -6.74
N GLU A 306 41.74 -4.37 -7.16
CA GLU A 306 42.15 -3.27 -6.27
C GLU A 306 41.05 -2.92 -5.24
N LEU A 307 39.78 -2.97 -5.66
CA LEU A 307 38.63 -2.77 -4.77
C LEU A 307 38.40 -3.94 -3.79
N CYS A 308 38.75 -5.17 -4.17
CA CYS A 308 38.76 -6.31 -3.25
C CYS A 308 39.89 -6.21 -2.22
N ASP A 309 41.08 -5.77 -2.64
CA ASP A 309 42.23 -5.60 -1.75
C ASP A 309 41.99 -4.49 -0.72
N ALA A 310 41.24 -3.46 -1.09
CA ALA A 310 40.77 -2.40 -0.19
C ALA A 310 39.59 -2.81 0.72
N ARG A 311 39.12 -4.06 0.65
CA ARG A 311 37.94 -4.59 1.37
C ARG A 311 36.63 -3.85 1.09
N LEU A 312 36.46 -3.29 -0.09
CA LEU A 312 35.21 -2.65 -0.50
C LEU A 312 34.29 -3.62 -1.26
N LEU A 313 34.87 -4.66 -1.87
CA LEU A 313 34.14 -5.73 -2.55
C LEU A 313 34.66 -7.12 -2.15
N LYS A 314 33.79 -8.13 -2.07
CA LYS A 314 34.13 -9.56 -1.97
C LYS A 314 33.63 -10.34 -3.18
N PRO A 315 34.42 -11.27 -3.74
CA PRO A 315 33.95 -12.14 -4.82
C PRO A 315 32.94 -13.16 -4.27
N MET A 316 31.78 -13.30 -4.93
CA MET A 316 30.68 -14.16 -4.45
C MET A 316 30.52 -15.45 -5.28
N GLY A 317 31.17 -15.54 -6.44
CA GLY A 317 31.22 -16.76 -7.24
C GLY A 317 31.59 -16.52 -8.72
N ASP A 318 31.84 -17.62 -9.45
CA ASP A 318 32.06 -17.62 -10.89
C ASP A 318 30.77 -18.00 -11.64
N SER A 319 30.41 -17.26 -12.68
CA SER A 319 29.34 -17.61 -13.62
C SER A 319 29.89 -17.95 -15.00
N LYS A 320 29.06 -18.52 -15.89
CA LYS A 320 29.40 -18.74 -17.31
C LYS A 320 29.79 -17.46 -18.08
N LYS A 321 29.55 -16.27 -17.50
CA LYS A 321 29.88 -14.95 -18.08
C LYS A 321 30.94 -14.16 -17.30
N GLY A 322 31.53 -14.72 -16.24
CA GLY A 322 32.57 -14.08 -15.42
C GLY A 322 32.27 -14.08 -13.91
N ARG A 323 33.20 -13.54 -13.11
CA ARG A 323 33.03 -13.32 -11.66
C ARG A 323 32.05 -12.22 -11.38
N TYR A 324 31.26 -12.40 -10.33
CA TYR A 324 30.48 -11.34 -9.75
C TYR A 324 30.91 -11.08 -8.31
N TYR A 325 30.89 -9.80 -7.96
CA TYR A 325 31.38 -9.25 -6.71
C TYR A 325 30.21 -8.62 -5.98
N VAL A 326 30.22 -8.74 -4.65
CA VAL A 326 29.25 -8.07 -3.78
C VAL A 326 30.04 -7.19 -2.81
N PRO A 327 29.47 -6.10 -2.26
CA PRO A 327 30.12 -5.34 -1.21
C PRO A 327 30.51 -6.23 -0.02
N TRP A 328 31.58 -5.86 0.69
CA TRP A 328 32.00 -6.59 1.89
C TRP A 328 30.91 -6.56 2.95
#